data_AF-A0A7G2JYC0-F1
#
_entry.id   AF-A0A7G2JYC0-F1
#
_cell.length_a   1.000
_cell.length_b   1.000
_cell.length_c   1.000
_cell.angle_alpha   90.00
_cell.angle_beta   90.00
_cell.angle_gamma   90.00
#
_symmetry.space_group_name_H-M   'P 1'
#
loop_
_entity.id
_entity.type
_entity.pdbx_description
1 polymer ?
#
loop_
_entity_poly.entity_id
_entity_poly.type
_entity_poly.pdbx_seq_one_letter_code
_entity_poly.pdbx_strand_id
1 'polypeptide(L)'
;MNCNTPTDIVFSFEGFRRRAGLTDCHSDGFGIVFFEGRGVRIFRDNQAASLSPIADCIKQYNIKSLNVIAHIRKATQGEVNIENTHPFIREIWGQNWVFAHNGNLKNLPDMTDHFLQPIGSTDSEAAFCYMAEYLKNTFRKKPSEMEI
;
A
#
# COMPACT_ATOMS: atom_id res chain seq x y z
N MET A 1 4.57 -7.79 6.22
CA MET A 1 5.21 -8.36 7.42
C MET A 1 4.38 -7.94 8.63
N ASN A 2 3.94 -8.91 9.43
CA ASN A 2 3.23 -8.69 10.68
C ASN A 2 4.00 -9.45 11.77
N CYS A 3 4.27 -8.79 12.89
CA CYS A 3 5.14 -9.31 13.95
C CYS A 3 4.51 -9.05 15.33
N ASN A 4 4.77 -9.94 16.29
CA ASN A 4 4.35 -9.78 17.68
C ASN A 4 5.26 -8.83 18.50
N THR A 5 6.44 -8.50 17.97
CA THR A 5 7.41 -7.55 18.54
C THR A 5 7.90 -6.60 17.45
N PRO A 6 8.20 -5.32 17.76
CA PRO A 6 8.66 -4.36 16.75
C PRO A 6 9.95 -4.86 16.10
N THR A 7 9.89 -5.16 14.81
CA THR A 7 10.99 -5.80 14.08
C THR A 7 11.67 -4.79 13.16
N ASP A 8 13.00 -4.86 13.12
CA ASP A 8 13.80 -4.10 12.16
C ASP A 8 13.65 -4.71 10.77
N ILE A 9 13.25 -3.88 9.82
CA ILE A 9 13.01 -4.29 8.43
C ILE A 9 14.17 -3.99 7.49
N VAL A 10 15.26 -3.35 7.94
CA VAL A 10 16.39 -2.96 7.08
C VAL A 10 16.95 -4.16 6.30
N PHE A 11 17.12 -5.30 6.97
CA PHE A 11 17.60 -6.53 6.33
C PHE A 11 16.63 -7.05 5.24
N SER A 12 15.33 -6.99 5.51
CA SER A 12 14.30 -7.42 4.55
C SER A 12 14.13 -6.42 3.41
N PHE A 13 14.41 -5.13 3.67
CA PHE A 13 14.29 -4.06 2.70
C PHE A 13 15.42 -4.10 1.66
N GLU A 14 16.64 -4.47 2.03
CA GLU A 14 17.74 -4.63 1.07
C GLU A 14 17.42 -5.72 0.02
N GLY A 15 16.87 -6.85 0.46
CA GLY A 15 16.39 -7.89 -0.46
C GLY A 15 15.22 -7.44 -1.34
N PHE A 16 14.30 -6.64 -0.80
CA PHE A 16 13.22 -6.01 -1.55
C PHE A 16 13.75 -5.04 -2.62
N ARG A 17 14.70 -4.18 -2.27
CA ARG A 17 15.31 -3.20 -3.16
C ARG A 17 15.97 -3.85 -4.37
N ARG A 18 16.67 -4.97 -4.15
CA ARG A 18 17.28 -5.75 -5.24
C ARG A 18 16.24 -6.30 -6.22
N ARG A 19 15.10 -6.79 -5.71
CA ARG A 19 14.01 -7.24 -6.59
C ARG A 19 13.35 -6.09 -7.36
N ALA A 20 13.41 -4.86 -6.86
CA ALA A 20 12.86 -3.70 -7.55
C ALA A 20 13.86 -3.15 -8.59
N GLY A 21 14.01 -3.88 -9.70
CA GLY A 21 14.76 -3.43 -10.90
C GLY A 21 16.20 -3.94 -11.05
N LEU A 22 16.77 -4.68 -10.08
CA LEU A 22 18.10 -5.31 -10.26
C LEU A 22 18.00 -6.81 -10.58
N THR A 23 17.11 -7.53 -9.91
CA THR A 23 16.97 -8.99 -10.06
C THR A 23 15.61 -9.44 -10.60
N ASP A 24 14.70 -8.49 -10.86
CA ASP A 24 13.37 -8.73 -11.42
C ASP A 24 13.00 -7.56 -12.35
N CYS A 25 12.05 -7.79 -13.25
CA CYS A 25 11.58 -6.81 -14.23
C CYS A 25 10.67 -5.72 -13.65
N HIS A 26 10.21 -5.89 -12.40
CA HIS A 26 9.30 -4.96 -11.73
C HIS A 26 10.03 -3.69 -11.31
N SER A 27 9.81 -2.61 -12.07
CA SER A 27 10.54 -1.35 -11.94
C SER A 27 9.63 -0.11 -12.01
N ASP A 28 8.31 -0.29 -12.06
CA ASP A 28 7.32 0.77 -12.27
C ASP A 28 6.89 1.48 -10.97
N GLY A 29 7.83 1.56 -10.02
CA GLY A 29 7.62 2.15 -8.70
C GLY A 29 7.65 1.15 -7.56
N PHE A 30 7.75 1.68 -6.35
CA PHE A 30 7.61 0.91 -5.12
C PHE A 30 7.04 1.77 -4.01
N GLY A 31 6.54 1.11 -2.97
CA GLY A 31 6.22 1.80 -1.73
C GLY A 31 6.37 0.90 -0.52
N ILE A 32 6.54 1.56 0.62
CA ILE A 32 6.55 0.94 1.93
C ILE A 32 5.78 1.82 2.90
N VAL A 33 5.03 1.18 3.79
CA VAL A 33 4.30 1.81 4.87
C VAL A 33 4.46 0.99 6.12
N PHE A 34 4.59 1.68 7.25
CA PHE A 34 4.69 1.06 8.55
C PHE A 34 3.95 1.88 9.60
N PHE A 35 3.49 1.20 10.63
CA PHE A 35 2.68 1.77 11.70
C PHE A 35 3.53 2.21 12.88
N GLU A 36 3.25 3.40 13.40
CA GLU A 36 3.76 3.92 14.67
C GLU A 36 2.56 4.21 15.58
N GLY A 37 2.17 3.21 16.38
CA GLY A 37 0.90 3.23 17.10
C GLY A 37 -0.29 3.26 16.13
N ARG A 38 -1.11 4.32 16.20
CA ARG A 38 -2.24 4.55 15.28
C ARG A 38 -1.84 5.32 14.02
N GLY A 39 -0.65 5.93 14.01
CA GLY A 39 -0.11 6.65 12.87
C GLY A 39 0.54 5.71 11.86
N VAL A 40 0.73 6.21 10.64
CA VAL A 40 1.44 5.51 9.57
C VAL A 40 2.45 6.45 8.93
N ARG A 41 3.63 5.94 8.61
CA ARG A 41 4.57 6.59 7.69
C ARG A 41 4.57 5.83 6.39
N ILE A 42 4.42 6.55 5.29
CA ILE A 42 4.43 6.00 3.94
C ILE A 42 5.53 6.65 3.11
N PHE A 43 6.28 5.82 2.42
CA PHE A 43 7.28 6.21 1.44
C PHE A 43 6.91 5.55 0.12
N ARG A 44 6.79 6.33 -0.95
CA ARG A 44 6.50 5.86 -2.30
C ARG A 44 7.42 6.55 -3.29
N ASP A 45 7.75 5.85 -4.36
CA ASP A 45 8.44 6.41 -5.51
C ASP A 45 7.89 5.70 -6.77
N ASN A 46 7.74 6.44 -7.86
CA ASN A 46 7.35 5.87 -9.15
C ASN A 46 8.56 5.32 -9.94
N GLN A 47 9.78 5.51 -9.43
CA GLN A 47 10.99 4.86 -9.92
C GLN A 47 11.24 3.51 -9.25
N ALA A 48 12.06 2.68 -9.89
CA ALA A 48 12.55 1.44 -9.31
C ALA A 48 13.31 1.70 -7.99
N ALA A 49 13.07 0.87 -6.96
CA ALA A 49 13.69 1.09 -5.64
C ALA A 49 15.23 1.00 -5.68
N SER A 50 15.79 0.25 -6.63
CA SER A 50 17.24 0.18 -6.84
C SER A 50 17.88 1.56 -7.12
N LEU A 51 17.18 2.44 -7.84
CA LEU A 51 17.65 3.76 -8.27
C LEU A 51 17.06 4.92 -7.46
N SER A 52 16.12 4.63 -6.57
CA SER A 52 15.34 5.65 -5.87
C SER A 52 16.08 6.26 -4.67
N PRO A 53 16.16 7.60 -4.56
CA PRO A 53 16.66 8.26 -3.35
C PRO A 53 15.74 8.03 -2.14
N ILE A 54 14.44 7.77 -2.37
CA ILE A 54 13.50 7.41 -1.30
C ILE A 54 13.91 6.06 -0.68
N ALA A 55 14.40 5.12 -1.48
CA ALA A 55 14.93 3.84 -0.96
C ALA A 55 16.18 4.05 -0.10
N ASP A 56 17.03 5.02 -0.44
CA ASP A 56 18.18 5.38 0.39
C ASP A 56 17.75 6.00 1.73
N CYS A 57 16.75 6.89 1.71
CA CYS A 57 16.16 7.46 2.92
C CYS A 57 15.57 6.39 3.85
N ILE A 58 14.83 5.42 3.29
CA ILE A 58 14.23 4.31 4.07
C ILE A 58 15.31 3.52 4.80
N LYS A 59 16.44 3.23 4.13
CA LYS A 59 17.57 2.50 4.72
C LYS A 59 18.16 3.23 5.93
N GLN A 60 18.17 4.55 5.92
CA GLN A 60 18.69 5.37 7.02
C GLN A 60 17.69 5.49 8.19
N TYR A 61 16.41 5.22 7.96
CA TYR A 61 15.34 5.48 8.94
C TYR A 61 15.24 4.43 10.06
N ASN A 62 15.97 3.30 10.00
CA ASN A 62 15.98 2.24 11.01
C ASN A 62 14.59 1.87 11.54
N ILE A 63 13.71 1.51 10.61
CA ILE A 63 12.28 1.30 10.87
C ILE A 63 12.07 0.11 11.79
N LYS A 64 11.36 0.33 12.91
CA LYS A 64 10.86 -0.72 13.80
C LYS A 64 9.35 -0.62 13.92
N SER A 65 8.64 -1.65 13.48
CA SER A 65 7.18 -1.65 13.48
C SER A 65 6.65 -3.07 13.69
N LEU A 66 5.42 -3.15 14.21
CA LEU A 66 4.64 -4.39 14.28
C LEU A 66 4.02 -4.74 12.93
N ASN A 67 3.72 -3.73 12.12
CA ASN A 67 3.02 -3.86 10.85
C ASN A 67 3.75 -3.08 9.76
N VAL A 68 4.18 -3.80 8.73
CA VAL A 68 4.83 -3.22 7.55
C VAL A 68 4.25 -3.84 6.30
N ILE A 69 3.83 -2.99 5.36
CA ILE A 69 3.40 -3.39 4.02
C ILE A 69 4.37 -2.74 3.02
N ALA A 70 4.95 -3.55 2.13
CA ALA A 70 5.82 -3.07 1.07
C ALA A 70 5.40 -3.71 -0.25
N HIS A 71 5.46 -2.95 -1.33
CA HIS A 71 4.99 -3.41 -2.64
C HIS A 71 5.90 -2.86 -3.75
N ILE A 72 6.35 -3.74 -4.65
CA ILE A 72 7.03 -3.36 -5.89
C ILE A 72 5.98 -3.37 -6.98
N ARG A 73 5.78 -2.25 -7.65
CA ARG A 73 4.76 -2.13 -8.67
C ARG A 73 5.28 -2.65 -10.02
N LYS A 74 4.39 -3.37 -10.71
CA LYS A 74 4.42 -3.56 -12.15
C LYS A 74 3.16 -2.90 -12.71
N ALA A 75 3.32 -1.94 -13.62
CA ALA A 75 2.20 -1.17 -14.15
C ALA A 75 1.45 -1.99 -15.21
N THR A 76 0.43 -2.74 -14.76
CA THR A 76 -0.52 -3.41 -15.67
C THR A 76 -1.67 -2.47 -16.07
N GLN A 77 -2.09 -1.61 -15.15
CA GLN A 77 -3.10 -0.57 -15.35
C GLN A 77 -2.65 0.75 -14.70
N GLY A 78 -3.04 1.86 -15.32
CA GLY A 78 -2.66 3.22 -14.92
C GLY A 78 -1.21 3.58 -15.26
N GLU A 79 -0.94 4.88 -15.42
CA GLU A 79 0.40 5.40 -15.72
C GLU A 79 1.41 5.19 -14.57
N VAL A 80 2.70 5.31 -14.87
CA VAL A 80 3.79 5.21 -13.90
C VAL A 80 3.96 6.53 -13.14
N ASN A 81 3.13 6.74 -12.13
CA ASN A 81 3.13 7.93 -11.28
C ASN A 81 2.91 7.57 -9.81
N ILE A 82 2.97 8.57 -8.93
CA ILE A 82 2.97 8.36 -7.48
C ILE A 82 1.59 7.98 -6.95
N GLU A 83 0.53 8.56 -7.52
CA GLU A 83 -0.86 8.28 -7.14
C GLU A 83 -1.26 6.83 -7.46
N ASN A 84 -0.68 6.23 -8.51
CA ASN A 84 -0.89 4.84 -8.88
C ASN A 84 0.04 3.85 -8.17
N THR A 85 0.90 4.34 -7.27
CA THR A 85 1.88 3.51 -6.57
C THR A 85 1.34 3.03 -5.22
N HIS A 86 1.30 1.71 -5.06
CA HIS A 86 1.00 1.05 -3.78
C HIS A 86 2.02 1.40 -2.69
N PRO A 87 1.68 1.28 -1.39
CA PRO A 87 0.35 0.96 -0.85
C PRO A 87 -0.62 2.15 -0.84
N PHE A 88 -1.92 1.86 -0.84
CA PHE A 88 -3.00 2.85 -0.71
C PHE A 88 -3.45 2.96 0.74
N ILE A 89 -3.91 4.16 1.15
CA ILE A 89 -4.37 4.42 2.52
C ILE A 89 -5.75 5.08 2.48
N ARG A 90 -6.66 4.62 3.35
CA ARG A 90 -7.96 5.25 3.62
C ARG A 90 -8.27 5.18 5.11
N GLU A 91 -9.04 6.16 5.59
CA GLU A 91 -9.56 6.15 6.95
C GLU A 91 -10.84 5.30 7.00
N ILE A 92 -10.88 4.35 7.93
CA ILE A 92 -12.08 3.56 8.21
C ILE A 92 -12.21 3.42 9.74
N TRP A 93 -13.34 3.90 10.29
CA TRP A 93 -13.70 3.88 11.72
C TRP A 93 -12.64 4.44 12.69
N GLY A 94 -12.02 5.55 12.32
CA GLY A 94 -10.96 6.24 13.05
C GLY A 94 -9.59 5.57 12.94
N GLN A 95 -9.38 4.68 11.96
CA GLN A 95 -8.15 3.90 11.82
C GLN A 95 -7.56 4.04 10.40
N ASN A 96 -6.23 4.03 10.31
CA ASN A 96 -5.52 3.95 9.04
C ASN A 96 -5.64 2.52 8.49
N TRP A 97 -6.33 2.37 7.37
CA TRP A 97 -6.37 1.14 6.61
C TRP A 97 -5.43 1.25 5.43
N VAL A 98 -4.55 0.26 5.32
CA VAL A 98 -3.50 0.21 4.32
C VAL A 98 -3.73 -1.00 3.43
N PHE A 99 -3.66 -0.79 2.13
CA PHE A 99 -3.96 -1.81 1.14
C PHE A 99 -2.86 -1.93 0.09
N ALA A 100 -2.49 -3.18 -0.24
CA ALA A 100 -1.64 -3.51 -1.37
C ALA A 100 -2.20 -4.73 -2.07
N HIS A 101 -2.28 -4.67 -3.40
CA HIS A 101 -2.81 -5.73 -4.23
C HIS A 101 -1.82 -6.10 -5.33
N ASN A 102 -1.57 -7.40 -5.47
CA ASN A 102 -0.76 -7.96 -6.54
C ASN A 102 -1.67 -8.84 -7.42
N GLY A 103 -2.06 -8.29 -8.56
CA GLY A 103 -2.99 -8.92 -9.48
C GLY A 103 -3.46 -7.92 -10.52
N ASN A 104 -4.42 -8.34 -11.34
CA ASN A 104 -5.05 -7.49 -12.34
C ASN A 104 -6.54 -7.80 -12.41
N LEU A 105 -7.37 -6.84 -12.03
CA LEU A 105 -8.82 -6.94 -12.07
C LEU A 105 -9.31 -6.43 -13.42
N LYS A 106 -9.95 -7.32 -14.19
CA LYS A 106 -10.49 -6.99 -15.52
C LYS A 106 -11.84 -6.30 -15.46
N ASN A 107 -12.61 -6.60 -14.41
CA ASN A 107 -13.95 -6.05 -14.19
C ASN A 107 -13.90 -5.18 -12.95
N LEU A 108 -13.95 -3.87 -13.14
CA LEU A 108 -13.97 -2.90 -12.06
C LEU A 108 -15.40 -2.49 -11.71
N PRO A 109 -15.70 -2.24 -10.42
CA PRO A 109 -16.95 -1.61 -10.05
C PRO A 109 -17.02 -0.19 -10.64
N ASP A 110 -18.22 0.23 -11.04
CA ASP A 110 -18.44 1.62 -11.45
C ASP A 110 -18.36 2.52 -10.23
N MET A 111 -17.32 3.36 -10.19
CA MET A 111 -17.05 4.25 -9.07
C MET A 111 -17.81 5.57 -9.16
N THR A 112 -18.56 5.87 -10.22
CA THR A 112 -19.12 7.21 -10.49
C THR A 112 -19.93 7.80 -9.32
N ASP A 113 -20.75 6.98 -8.66
CA ASP A 113 -21.64 7.41 -7.56
C ASP A 113 -21.11 7.06 -6.15
N HIS A 114 -19.88 6.58 -6.05
CA HIS A 114 -19.28 6.20 -4.76
C HIS A 114 -18.79 7.43 -3.99
N PHE A 115 -18.95 7.42 -2.67
CA PHE A 115 -18.39 8.49 -1.84
C PHE A 115 -16.86 8.42 -1.77
N LEU A 116 -16.31 7.21 -1.69
CA LEU A 116 -14.88 6.98 -1.61
C LEU A 116 -14.31 6.79 -3.02
N GLN A 117 -13.63 7.82 -3.52
CA GLN A 117 -13.05 7.82 -4.85
C GLN A 117 -11.58 7.37 -4.85
N PRO A 118 -11.12 6.62 -5.87
CA PRO A 118 -9.70 6.48 -6.14
C PRO A 118 -9.11 7.86 -6.52
N ILE A 119 -7.83 8.08 -6.20
CA ILE A 119 -7.11 9.29 -6.60
C ILE A 119 -6.44 9.07 -7.96
N GLY A 120 -5.82 7.90 -8.11
CA GLY A 120 -5.22 7.44 -9.35
C GLY A 120 -6.21 6.70 -10.24
N SER A 121 -5.66 5.97 -11.20
CA SER A 121 -6.36 5.25 -12.25
C SER A 121 -6.13 3.74 -12.24
N THR A 122 -5.59 3.20 -11.13
CA THR A 122 -5.39 1.75 -11.00
C THR A 122 -6.67 1.02 -10.61
N ASP A 123 -6.78 -0.19 -11.12
CA ASP A 123 -7.77 -1.17 -10.69
C ASP A 123 -7.72 -1.46 -9.19
N SER A 124 -6.51 -1.49 -8.65
CA SER A 124 -6.19 -1.83 -7.28
C SER A 124 -6.69 -0.76 -6.30
N GLU A 125 -6.56 0.52 -6.64
CA GLU A 125 -7.12 1.59 -5.81
C GLU A 125 -8.65 1.64 -5.90
N ALA A 126 -9.22 1.46 -7.09
CA ALA A 126 -10.67 1.40 -7.27
C ALA A 126 -11.29 0.26 -6.43
N ALA A 127 -10.69 -0.93 -6.45
CA ALA A 127 -11.12 -2.05 -5.63
C ALA A 127 -11.02 -1.75 -4.13
N PHE A 128 -9.94 -1.09 -3.68
CA PHE A 128 -9.80 -0.71 -2.28
C PHE A 128 -10.89 0.27 -1.85
N CYS A 129 -11.14 1.30 -2.66
CA CYS A 129 -12.18 2.28 -2.40
C CYS A 129 -13.58 1.64 -2.31
N TYR A 130 -13.89 0.77 -3.28
CA TYR A 130 -15.14 0.01 -3.30
C TYR A 130 -15.33 -0.83 -2.03
N MET A 131 -14.32 -1.63 -1.66
CA MET A 131 -14.39 -2.48 -0.45
C MET A 131 -14.52 -1.65 0.83
N ALA A 132 -13.77 -0.55 0.93
CA ALA A 132 -13.79 0.32 2.10
C ALA A 132 -15.16 1.01 2.27
N GLU A 133 -15.77 1.47 1.18
CA GLU A 133 -17.10 2.05 1.22
C GLU A 133 -18.17 1.00 1.53
N TYR A 134 -18.09 -0.18 0.91
CA TYR A 134 -18.99 -1.30 1.22
C TYR A 134 -18.97 -1.63 2.71
N LEU A 135 -17.79 -1.70 3.33
CA LEU A 135 -17.65 -1.94 4.76
C LEU A 135 -18.28 -0.81 5.61
N LYS A 136 -18.10 0.46 5.23
CA LYS A 136 -18.69 1.61 5.96
C LYS A 136 -20.22 1.66 5.83
N ASN A 137 -20.76 1.23 4.69
CA ASN A 137 -22.19 1.18 4.45
C ASN A 137 -22.85 0.02 5.21
N THR A 138 -22.18 -1.14 5.27
CA THR A 138 -22.65 -2.29 6.05
C THR A 138 -22.53 -2.04 7.55
N PHE A 139 -21.40 -1.48 8.00
CA PHE A 139 -21.13 -1.24 9.41
C PHE A 139 -20.81 0.24 9.66
N ARG A 140 -21.78 0.96 10.25
CA ARG A 140 -21.62 2.39 10.62
C ARG A 140 -20.49 2.65 11.62
N LYS A 141 -20.12 1.63 12.40
CA LYS A 141 -19.01 1.61 13.34
C LYS A 141 -18.24 0.31 13.14
N LYS A 142 -17.00 0.25 13.64
CA LYS A 142 -16.20 -0.98 13.59
C LYS A 142 -16.99 -2.14 14.22
N PRO A 143 -17.27 -3.22 13.47
CA PRO A 143 -17.96 -4.39 14.02
C PRO A 143 -17.07 -5.08 15.06
N SER A 144 -17.72 -5.67 16.05
CA SER A 144 -17.13 -6.63 16.97
C SER A 144 -16.87 -7.97 16.25
N GLU A 145 -16.05 -8.84 16.84
CA GLU A 145 -15.77 -10.17 16.28
C GLU A 145 -17.01 -11.05 16.14
N MET A 146 -18.09 -10.78 16.90
CA MET A 146 -19.35 -11.52 16.78
C MET A 146 -20.24 -11.04 15.63
N GLU A 147 -19.97 -9.86 15.07
CA GLU A 147 -20.73 -9.25 13.98
C GLU A 147 -20.12 -9.52 12.59
N ILE A 148 -18.92 -10.09 12.54
CA ILE A 148 -18.18 -10.50 11.32
C ILE A 148 -18.48 -11.96 11.01
#